data_AF-F3Y995-F1
#
_entry.id   AF-F3Y995-F1
#
_cell.length_a   1.000
_cell.length_b   1.000
_cell.length_c   1.000
_cell.angle_alpha   90.00
_cell.angle_beta   90.00
_cell.angle_gamma   90.00
#
_symmetry.space_group_name_H-M   'P 1'
#
loop_
_entity.id
_entity.type
_entity.pdbx_description
1 polymer ?
#
loop_
_entity_poly.entity_id
_entity_poly.type
_entity_poly.pdbx_seq_one_letter_code
_entity_poly.pdbx_strand_id
1 'polypeptide(L)' 'MKKFFSGVLFGIALTCATVAGFSAMVKKTVIDPIEEKEDMIEENRKKAMRKRVAR' A
#
# COMPACT_ATOMS: atom_id res chain seq x y z
N MET A 1 -31.43 -16.81 20.78
CA MET A 1 -30.62 -16.92 19.55
C MET A 1 -30.28 -15.59 18.87
N LYS A 2 -31.13 -14.54 18.89
CA LYS A 2 -30.86 -13.25 18.21
C LYS A 2 -29.55 -12.55 18.62
N LYS A 3 -29.18 -12.59 19.90
CA LYS A 3 -27.90 -12.00 20.39
C LYS A 3 -26.65 -12.73 19.90
N PHE A 4 -26.74 -14.04 19.67
CA PHE A 4 -25.63 -14.84 19.15
C PHE A 4 -25.35 -14.52 17.68
N PHE A 5 -26.41 -14.43 16.87
CA PHE A 5 -26.30 -14.04 15.46
C PHE A 5 -25.75 -12.61 15.29
N SER A 6 -26.18 -11.69 16.15
CA SER A 6 -25.64 -10.33 16.22
C SER A 6 -24.14 -10.31 16.56
N GLY A 7 -23.71 -11.10 17.55
CA GLY A 7 -22.30 -11.21 17.92
C GLY A 7 -21.42 -11.79 16.81
N VAL A 8 -21.92 -12.82 16.10
CA VAL A 8 -21.22 -13.43 14.97
C VAL A 8 -21.08 -12.45 13.80
N LEU A 9 -22.15 -11.74 13.44
CA LEU A 9 -22.09 -10.70 12.40
C LEU A 9 -21.10 -9.59 12.75
N PHE A 10 -21.09 -9.16 14.01
CA PHE A 10 -20.16 -8.12 14.48
C PHE A 10 -18.70 -8.62 14.45
N GLY A 11 -18.45 -9.87 14.84
CA GLY A 11 -17.13 -10.50 14.77
C GLY A 11 -16.61 -10.62 13.35
N ILE A 12 -17.47 -11.02 12.40
CA ILE A 12 -17.11 -11.09 10.97
C ILE A 12 -16.80 -9.69 10.43
N ALA A 13 -17.65 -8.70 10.71
CA ALA A 13 -17.43 -7.33 10.27
C ALA A 13 -16.11 -6.76 10.81
N LEU A 14 -15.79 -7.02 12.07
CA LEU A 14 -14.53 -6.60 12.69
C LEU A 14 -13.30 -7.28 12.03
N THR A 15 -13.43 -8.56 11.71
CA THR A 15 -12.37 -9.33 11.04
C THR A 15 -12.13 -8.82 9.61
N CYS A 16 -13.18 -8.52 8.85
CA CYS A 16 -13.05 -7.93 7.52
C CYS A 16 -12.43 -6.52 7.58
N ALA A 17 -12.82 -5.70 8.55
CA ALA A 17 -12.27 -4.36 8.72
C ALA A 17 -10.78 -4.38 9.08
N THR A 18 -10.36 -5.32 9.93
CA THR A 18 -8.95 -5.48 10.31
C THR A 18 -8.09 -5.98 9.15
N VAL A 19 -8.58 -6.94 8.35
CA VAL A 19 -7.86 -7.40 7.13
C VAL A 19 -7.74 -6.29 6.09
N ALA A 20 -8.82 -5.52 5.86
CA ALA A 20 -8.79 -4.37 4.95
C ALA A 20 -7.80 -3.30 5.44
N GLY A 21 -7.85 -2.94 6.73
CA GLY A 21 -6.92 -1.99 7.34
C GLY A 21 -5.46 -2.46 7.27
N PHE A 22 -5.21 -3.75 7.51
CA PHE A 22 -3.88 -4.35 7.41
C PHE A 22 -3.36 -4.32 5.97
N SER A 23 -4.18 -4.69 4.99
CA SER A 23 -3.77 -4.65 3.58
C SER A 23 -3.46 -3.23 3.10
N ALA A 24 -4.23 -2.23 3.55
CA ALA A 24 -3.98 -0.83 3.23
C ALA A 24 -2.71 -0.30 3.92
N MET A 25 -2.46 -0.72 5.16
CA MET A 25 -1.24 -0.37 5.90
C MET A 25 -0.01 -1.04 5.30
N VAL A 26 -0.10 -2.32 4.91
CA VAL A 26 0.99 -3.03 4.21
C VAL A 26 1.29 -2.37 2.88
N LYS A 27 0.27 -1.96 2.12
CA LYS A 27 0.49 -1.15 0.91
C LYS A 27 1.27 0.12 1.22
N LYS A 28 0.80 0.92 2.19
CA LYS A 28 1.46 2.19 2.55
C LYS A 28 2.86 2.04 3.13
N THR A 29 3.12 1.00 3.92
CA THR A 29 4.38 0.85 4.66
C THR A 29 5.41 0.03 3.90
N VAL A 30 4.99 -0.83 2.99
CA VAL A 30 5.90 -1.76 2.29
C VAL A 30 5.91 -1.52 0.79
N ILE A 31 4.76 -1.28 0.15
CA ILE A 31 4.67 -1.18 -1.32
C ILE A 31 5.03 0.23 -1.79
N ASP A 32 4.43 1.27 -1.20
CA ASP A 32 4.74 2.66 -1.53
C ASP A 32 6.25 3.00 -1.44
N PRO A 33 7.02 2.59 -0.41
CA PRO A 33 8.45 2.89 -0.36
C PRO A 33 9.30 2.06 -1.33
N ILE A 34 8.77 1.00 -1.92
CA ILE A 34 9.46 0.24 -2.99
C ILE A 34 9.24 0.95 -4.32
N GLU A 35 7.99 1.31 -4.65
CA GLU A 35 7.65 2.04 -5.87
C GLU A 35 8.35 3.40 -5.93
N GLU A 36 8.37 4.15 -4.82
CA GLU A 36 9.01 5.46 -4.76
C GLU A 36 10.53 5.37 -4.98
N LYS A 37 11.18 4.27 -4.57
CA LYS A 37 12.60 4.02 -4.85
C LYS A 37 12.86 3.68 -6.30
N GLU A 38 11.99 2.91 -6.94
CA GLU A 38 12.10 2.59 -8.36
C GLU A 38 11.91 3.85 -9.21
N ASP A 39 10.92 4.68 -8.87
CA ASP A 39 10.66 5.96 -9.53
C ASP A 39 11.85 6.94 -9.38
N MET A 40 12.47 7.01 -8.20
CA MET A 40 13.68 7.82 -7.99
C MET A 40 14.85 7.37 -8.86
N ILE A 41 15.03 6.07 -9.06
CA ILE A 41 16.10 5.53 -9.92
C ILE A 41 15.82 5.87 -11.38
N GLU A 42 14.59 5.70 -11.85
CA GLU A 42 14.21 6.03 -13.22
C GLU A 42 14.31 7.53 -13.50
N GLU A 43 13.87 8.38 -12.57
CA GLU A 43 13.97 9.83 -12.69
C GLU A 43 15.42 10.30 -12.70
N ASN A 44 16.28 9.73 -11.85
CA ASN A 44 17.71 9.98 -11.86
C ASN A 44 18.36 9.53 -13.16
N ARG A 45 17.94 8.39 -13.73
CA ARG A 45 18.40 7.92 -15.04
C ARG A 45 17.96 8.86 -16.17
N LYS A 46 16.71 9.35 -16.15
CA LYS A 46 16.21 10.37 -17.09
C LYS A 46 16.94 11.71 -16.93
N LYS A 47 17.21 12.16 -15.71
CA LYS A 47 18.01 13.37 -15.42
C LYS A 47 19.45 13.22 -15.93
N ALA A 48 20.08 12.07 -15.69
CA ALA A 48 21.42 11.76 -16.18
C ALA A 48 21.49 11.70 -17.72
N MET A 49 20.51 11.08 -18.39
CA MET A 49 20.45 11.07 -19.86
C MET A 49 20.27 12.47 -20.43
N ARG A 50 19.41 13.31 -19.83
CA ARG A 50 19.27 14.72 -20.23
C ARG A 50 20.58 15.49 -20.08
N LYS A 51 21.30 15.30 -18.97
CA LYS A 51 22.60 15.93 -18.72
C LYS A 51 23.70 15.44 -19.68
N ARG A 52 23.63 14.18 -20.13
CA ARG A 52 24.54 13.62 -21.14
C ARG A 52 24.30 14.19 -22.53
N VAL A 53 23.04 14.40 -22.93
CA VAL A 53 22.68 14.94 -24.25
C VAL A 53 22.96 16.44 -24.36
N ALA A 54 22.88 17.18 -23.25
CA ALA A 54 23.18 18.61 -23.20
C ALA A 54 24.67 18.97 -23.06
N ARG A 55 25.55 17.97 -22.88
CA ARG A 55 27.02 18.15 -22.86
C ARG A 55 27.59 17.90 -24.24
#